data_AF-A0A844B6R6-F1
#
_entry.id   AF-A0A844B6R6-F1
#
_cell.length_a   1.000
_cell.length_b   1.000
_cell.length_c   1.000
_cell.angle_alpha   90.00
_cell.angle_beta   90.00
_cell.angle_gamma   90.00
#
_symmetry.space_group_name_H-M   'P 1'
#
loop_
_entity.id
_entity.type
_entity.pdbx_description
1 polymer ?
#
loop_
_entity_poly.entity_id
_entity_poly.type
_entity_poly.pdbx_seq_one_letter_code
_entity_poly.pdbx_strand_id
1 'polypeptide(L)'
;MPFIAKTAPIPSLADEHIRIEERPMYGGRDIRVGSEVFLWSSETQGGVGLWGKGTVTAIDPGGPKPAITVRIDQRVNSGNFGLIEIAPHRDSTQDTPIVGLARKLYKHAHNKIAGLTNAEAELLQQNFE
;
A
#
# COMPACT_ATOMS: atom_id res chain seq x y z
N MET A 1 -10.54 -8.91 2.07
CA MET A 1 -9.75 -8.03 2.96
C MET A 1 -8.78 -7.25 2.10
N PRO A 2 -8.77 -5.92 2.18
CA PRO A 2 -7.88 -5.08 1.38
C PRO A 2 -6.46 -5.03 1.97
N PHE A 3 -5.47 -4.75 1.12
CA PHE A 3 -4.08 -4.63 1.51
C PHE A 3 -3.47 -3.35 0.95
N ILE A 4 -2.32 -2.95 1.51
CA ILE A 4 -1.47 -1.90 0.95
C ILE A 4 -0.04 -2.41 0.83
N ALA A 5 0.57 -2.17 -0.34
CA ALA A 5 1.98 -2.40 -0.58
C ALA A 5 2.72 -1.06 -0.56
N LYS A 6 3.53 -0.83 0.48
CA LYS A 6 4.49 0.27 0.53
C LYS A 6 5.83 -0.22 -0.01
N THR A 7 6.29 0.38 -1.09
CA THR A 7 7.53 -0.01 -1.79
C THR A 7 8.44 1.19 -2.01
N ALA A 8 9.69 0.94 -2.41
CA ALA A 8 10.47 1.97 -3.11
C ALA A 8 9.75 2.36 -4.42
N PRO A 9 10.04 3.52 -5.01
CA PRO A 9 9.54 3.85 -6.35
C PRO A 9 9.91 2.77 -7.36
N ILE A 10 8.93 2.33 -8.14
CA ILE A 10 9.14 1.34 -9.19
C ILE A 10 9.54 2.11 -10.46
N PRO A 11 10.76 1.90 -11.03
CA PRO A 11 11.34 2.76 -12.07
C PRO A 11 10.56 2.80 -13.40
N SER A 12 9.81 1.73 -13.70
CA SER A 12 8.95 1.65 -14.87
C SER A 12 7.60 1.10 -14.45
N LEU A 13 6.56 1.86 -14.75
CA LEU A 13 5.17 1.41 -14.64
C LEU A 13 4.56 1.23 -16.04
N ALA A 14 5.40 1.03 -17.07
CA ALA A 14 4.94 0.77 -18.43
C ALA A 14 4.25 -0.60 -18.52
N ASP A 15 4.65 -1.54 -17.67
CA ASP A 15 3.99 -2.83 -17.53
C ASP A 15 2.74 -2.69 -16.65
N GLU A 16 1.63 -3.27 -17.11
CA GLU A 16 0.39 -3.39 -16.32
C GLU A 16 0.56 -4.29 -15.09
N HIS A 17 1.63 -5.08 -15.03
CA HIS A 17 1.94 -5.99 -13.95
C HIS A 17 3.22 -5.58 -13.25
N ILE A 18 3.17 -5.45 -11.93
CA ILE A 18 4.33 -5.17 -11.10
C ILE A 18 4.60 -6.34 -10.16
N ARG A 19 5.88 -6.59 -9.92
CA ARG A 19 6.33 -7.56 -8.92
C ARG A 19 6.77 -6.82 -7.66
N ILE A 20 6.22 -7.20 -6.52
CA ILE A 20 6.50 -6.58 -5.22
C ILE A 20 7.02 -7.65 -4.28
N GLU A 21 8.20 -7.43 -3.71
CA GLU A 21 8.82 -8.32 -2.73
C GLU A 21 9.12 -7.56 -1.44
N GLU A 22 8.14 -7.51 -0.55
CA GLU A 22 8.25 -6.78 0.72
C GLU A 22 7.81 -7.62 1.91
N ARG A 23 8.32 -7.25 3.11
CA ARG A 23 7.98 -8.01 4.32
C ARG A 23 6.49 -7.87 4.63
N PRO A 24 5.77 -8.97 4.93
CA PRO A 24 4.40 -8.88 5.40
C PRO A 24 4.39 -8.39 6.85
N MET A 25 3.59 -7.37 7.13
CA MET A 25 3.36 -6.81 8.46
C MET A 25 1.85 -6.59 8.65
N TYR A 26 1.36 -6.39 9.88
CA TYR A 26 -0.05 -6.04 10.14
C TYR A 26 -1.07 -6.91 9.39
N GLY A 27 -0.95 -8.24 9.46
CA GLY A 27 -1.84 -9.16 8.73
C GLY A 27 -1.51 -9.33 7.24
N GLY A 28 -0.46 -8.71 6.71
CA GLY A 28 -0.06 -8.84 5.29
C GLY A 28 0.26 -10.26 4.83
N ARG A 29 0.43 -11.23 5.75
CA ARG A 29 0.59 -12.66 5.42
C ARG A 29 -0.70 -13.29 4.89
N ASP A 30 -1.83 -12.65 5.08
CA ASP A 30 -3.13 -13.16 4.65
C ASP A 30 -3.47 -12.79 3.20
N ILE A 31 -2.55 -12.12 2.49
CA ILE A 31 -2.70 -11.77 1.08
C ILE A 31 -2.78 -13.02 0.21
N ARG A 32 -3.71 -13.04 -0.75
CA ARG A 32 -3.97 -14.15 -1.68
C ARG A 32 -4.16 -13.64 -3.10
N VAL A 33 -4.05 -14.51 -4.10
CA VAL A 33 -4.49 -14.21 -5.47
C VAL A 33 -5.95 -13.74 -5.44
N GLY A 34 -6.27 -12.69 -6.20
CA GLY A 34 -7.56 -12.00 -6.20
C GLY A 34 -7.72 -10.94 -5.10
N SER A 35 -6.74 -10.75 -4.21
CA SER A 35 -6.80 -9.66 -3.22
C SER A 35 -6.61 -8.30 -3.89
N GLU A 36 -7.37 -7.31 -3.45
CA GLU A 36 -7.14 -5.90 -3.78
C GLU A 36 -5.96 -5.36 -2.98
N VAL A 37 -5.09 -4.59 -3.66
CA VAL A 37 -3.90 -3.99 -3.08
C VAL A 37 -3.79 -2.53 -3.52
N PHE A 38 -3.79 -1.62 -2.55
CA PHE A 38 -3.38 -0.23 -2.76
C PHE A 38 -1.86 -0.15 -2.87
N LEU A 39 -1.38 0.71 -3.76
CA LEU A 39 0.04 0.83 -4.11
C LEU A 39 0.56 2.17 -3.62
N TRP A 40 1.55 2.10 -2.73
CA TRP A 40 2.17 3.26 -2.11
C TRP A 40 3.67 3.25 -2.39
N SER A 41 4.19 4.35 -2.92
CA SER A 41 5.63 4.54 -3.11
C SER A 41 6.18 5.42 -1.99
N SER A 42 7.27 4.97 -1.35
CA SER A 42 7.81 5.65 -0.17
C SER A 42 8.40 7.01 -0.54
N GLU A 43 7.80 8.09 -0.04
CA GLU A 43 8.27 9.47 -0.28
C GLU A 43 9.69 9.72 0.24
N THR A 44 10.10 9.04 1.32
CA THR A 44 11.48 9.10 1.82
C THR A 44 12.51 8.42 0.90
N GLN A 45 12.04 7.69 -0.11
CA GLN A 45 12.85 7.05 -1.15
C GLN A 45 12.58 7.66 -2.53
N GLY A 46 11.97 8.86 -2.59
CA GLY A 46 11.63 9.56 -3.84
C GLY A 46 10.28 9.18 -4.45
N GLY A 47 9.42 8.49 -3.69
CA GLY A 47 8.05 8.17 -4.10
C GLY A 47 7.09 9.34 -3.94
N VAL A 48 5.82 9.08 -4.27
CA VAL A 48 4.74 10.09 -4.32
C VAL A 48 3.58 9.78 -3.37
N GLY A 49 3.73 8.77 -2.49
CA GLY A 49 2.64 8.30 -1.66
C GLY A 49 1.77 7.28 -2.40
N LEU A 50 0.46 7.32 -2.17
CA LEU A 50 -0.53 6.52 -2.90
C LEU A 50 -0.50 6.89 -4.39
N TRP A 51 -0.35 5.89 -5.26
CA TRP A 51 -0.25 6.12 -6.70
C TRP A 51 -1.15 5.21 -7.55
N GLY A 52 -1.62 4.11 -6.98
CA GLY A 52 -2.42 3.15 -7.71
C GLY A 52 -3.13 2.15 -6.81
N LYS A 53 -3.97 1.32 -7.43
CA LYS A 53 -4.49 0.09 -6.85
C LYS A 53 -4.53 -1.00 -7.91
N GLY A 54 -4.53 -2.24 -7.47
CA GLY A 54 -4.52 -3.39 -8.35
C GLY A 54 -4.96 -4.67 -7.67
N THR A 55 -4.98 -5.74 -8.46
CA THR A 55 -5.37 -7.08 -8.03
C THR A 55 -4.17 -8.02 -8.06
N VAL A 56 -3.97 -8.79 -7.01
CA VAL A 56 -2.92 -9.84 -6.97
C VAL A 56 -3.25 -10.93 -7.99
N THR A 57 -2.35 -11.19 -8.93
CA THR A 57 -2.50 -12.24 -9.95
C THR A 57 -1.65 -13.46 -9.67
N ALA A 58 -0.54 -13.31 -8.94
CA ALA A 58 0.31 -14.43 -8.53
C ALA A 58 0.98 -14.16 -7.18
N ILE A 59 1.30 -15.24 -6.47
CA ILE A 59 2.11 -15.20 -5.25
C ILE A 59 3.20 -16.26 -5.38
N ASP A 60 4.43 -15.80 -5.24
CA ASP A 60 5.61 -16.64 -5.13
C ASP A 60 6.06 -16.66 -3.66
N PRO A 61 5.92 -17.79 -2.97
CA PRO A 61 6.28 -17.90 -1.55
C PRO A 61 7.79 -18.07 -1.31
N GLY A 62 8.64 -17.99 -2.36
CA GLY A 62 10.05 -18.41 -2.40
C GLY A 62 11.06 -17.75 -1.46
N GLY A 63 10.65 -17.23 -0.29
CA GLY A 63 11.55 -16.68 0.71
C GLY A 63 10.85 -16.06 1.92
N PRO A 64 11.62 -15.46 2.85
CA PRO A 64 11.08 -14.76 4.03
C PRO A 64 10.24 -13.52 3.66
N LYS A 65 10.32 -13.07 2.40
CA LYS A 65 9.43 -12.07 1.80
C LYS A 65 8.68 -12.76 0.66
N PRO A 66 7.37 -13.01 0.79
CA PRO A 66 6.59 -13.49 -0.34
C PRO A 66 6.58 -12.40 -1.39
N ALA A 67 6.73 -12.79 -2.64
CA ALA A 67 6.73 -11.87 -3.75
C ALA A 67 5.40 -11.98 -4.48
N ILE A 68 4.66 -10.88 -4.56
CA ILE A 68 3.35 -10.81 -5.20
C ILE A 68 3.49 -10.17 -6.58
N THR A 69 2.71 -10.66 -7.54
CA THR A 69 2.49 -9.97 -8.80
C THR A 69 1.12 -9.30 -8.74
N VAL A 70 1.09 -8.00 -9.03
CA VAL A 70 -0.13 -7.19 -9.00
C VAL A 70 -0.38 -6.64 -10.40
N ARG A 71 -1.58 -6.91 -10.94
CA ARG A 71 -2.09 -6.22 -12.12
C ARG A 71 -2.68 -4.89 -11.68
N ILE A 72 -2.17 -3.79 -12.21
CA ILE A 72 -2.64 -2.43 -11.90
C ILE A 72 -4.04 -2.27 -12.51
N ASP A 73 -5.02 -1.96 -11.67
CA ASP A 73 -6.41 -1.74 -12.08
C ASP A 73 -6.69 -0.26 -12.34
N GLN A 74 -6.14 0.61 -11.48
CA GLN A 74 -6.39 2.05 -11.55
C GLN A 74 -5.22 2.84 -10.96
N ARG A 75 -4.97 4.02 -11.52
CA ARG A 75 -4.05 5.02 -10.97
C ARG A 75 -4.84 6.14 -10.30
N VAL A 76 -4.21 6.83 -9.35
CA VAL A 76 -4.83 7.98 -8.68
C VAL A 76 -5.10 9.08 -9.72
N ASN A 77 -6.31 9.65 -9.72
CA ASN A 77 -6.78 10.61 -10.71
C ASN A 77 -6.19 12.02 -10.48
N SER A 78 -6.13 12.45 -9.22
CA SER A 78 -5.58 13.75 -8.81
C SER A 78 -5.40 13.82 -7.29
N GLY A 79 -4.34 14.48 -6.83
CA GLY A 79 -4.03 14.63 -5.40
C GLY A 79 -3.16 13.49 -4.88
N ASN A 80 -2.01 13.83 -4.31
CA ASN A 80 -1.13 12.84 -3.71
C ASN A 80 -1.58 12.61 -2.27
N PHE A 81 -2.34 11.54 -2.01
CA PHE A 81 -2.51 11.09 -0.63
C PHE A 81 -1.19 10.47 -0.16
N GLY A 82 -0.48 11.20 0.68
CA GLY A 82 0.91 10.99 1.03
C GLY A 82 1.21 11.30 2.50
N LEU A 83 2.49 11.60 2.78
CA LEU A 83 2.96 11.90 4.12
C LEU A 83 2.38 13.21 4.65
N ILE A 84 2.03 14.17 3.80
CA ILE A 84 1.42 15.44 4.21
C ILE A 84 0.09 15.18 4.92
N GLU A 85 -0.71 14.26 4.40
CA GLU A 85 -2.03 13.90 4.95
C GLU A 85 -1.90 13.07 6.22
N ILE A 86 -0.97 12.11 6.27
CA ILE A 86 -0.89 11.17 7.41
C ILE A 86 0.05 11.62 8.54
N ALA A 87 1.04 12.48 8.28
CA ALA A 87 2.01 12.91 9.29
C ALA A 87 1.38 13.62 10.51
N PRO A 88 0.35 14.48 10.38
CA PRO A 88 -0.33 15.10 11.52
C PRO A 88 -0.95 14.08 12.51
N HIS A 89 -1.19 12.85 12.05
CA HIS A 89 -1.88 11.81 12.82
C HIS A 89 -0.94 10.76 13.42
N ARG A 90 0.38 10.85 13.17
CA ARG A 90 1.36 9.79 13.54
C ARG A 90 1.45 9.47 15.03
N ASP A 91 1.18 10.46 15.89
CA ASP A 91 1.30 10.38 17.34
C ASP A 91 -0.07 10.28 18.04
N SER A 92 -1.15 10.30 17.26
CA SER A 92 -2.51 10.17 17.77
C SER A 92 -2.78 8.75 18.29
N THR A 93 -3.57 8.66 19.36
CA THR A 93 -4.07 7.40 19.94
C THR A 93 -5.53 7.11 19.56
N GLN A 94 -6.14 7.97 18.74
CA GLN A 94 -7.52 7.80 18.30
C GLN A 94 -7.65 6.60 17.35
N ASP A 95 -8.74 5.84 17.48
CA ASP A 95 -9.03 4.71 16.60
C ASP A 95 -9.79 5.19 15.34
N THR A 96 -9.04 5.78 14.42
CA THR A 96 -9.58 6.27 13.14
C THR A 96 -8.78 5.71 11.96
N PRO A 97 -9.37 5.61 10.76
CA PRO A 97 -8.68 5.08 9.58
C PRO A 97 -7.36 5.79 9.27
N ILE A 98 -7.34 7.13 9.33
CA ILE A 98 -6.14 7.92 9.04
C ILE A 98 -5.01 7.69 10.05
N VAL A 99 -5.34 7.47 11.33
CA VAL A 99 -4.36 7.11 12.37
C VAL A 99 -3.83 5.69 12.14
N GLY A 100 -4.69 4.76 11.73
CA GLY A 100 -4.30 3.41 11.31
C GLY A 100 -3.29 3.42 10.16
N LEU A 101 -3.56 4.23 9.13
CA LEU A 101 -2.65 4.45 8.00
C LEU A 101 -1.34 5.13 8.45
N ALA A 102 -1.40 6.18 9.28
CA ALA A 102 -0.22 6.85 9.81
C ALA A 102 0.69 5.88 10.59
N ARG A 103 0.11 4.98 11.39
CA ARG A 103 0.86 3.94 12.09
C ARG A 103 1.55 2.97 11.12
N LYS A 104 0.84 2.52 10.09
CA LYS A 104 1.32 1.51 9.13
C LYS A 104 2.35 2.06 8.15
N LEU A 105 2.18 3.30 7.70
CA LEU A 105 2.93 3.89 6.58
C LEU A 105 3.96 4.93 7.01
N TYR A 106 3.73 5.64 8.13
CA TYR A 106 4.63 6.67 8.66
C TYR A 106 5.41 6.19 9.89
N LYS A 107 4.73 5.87 10.99
CA LYS A 107 5.39 5.54 12.28
C LYS A 107 6.32 4.34 12.16
N HIS A 108 5.90 3.31 11.44
CA HIS A 108 6.75 2.19 11.06
C HIS A 108 7.12 2.37 9.59
N ALA A 109 8.08 3.23 9.25
CA ALA A 109 8.28 3.67 7.88
C ALA A 109 8.81 2.61 6.88
N HIS A 110 9.17 1.40 7.31
CA HIS A 110 9.71 0.35 6.44
C HIS A 110 8.77 0.02 5.27
N ASN A 111 9.33 -0.40 4.13
CA ASN A 111 8.55 -0.99 3.05
C ASN A 111 7.95 -2.33 3.51
N LYS A 112 6.73 -2.61 3.07
CA LYS A 112 5.93 -3.73 3.56
C LYS A 112 4.71 -4.02 2.70
N ILE A 113 4.16 -5.20 2.88
CA ILE A 113 2.76 -5.51 2.57
C ILE A 113 1.99 -5.49 3.91
N ALA A 114 0.97 -4.65 4.02
CA ALA A 114 0.15 -4.53 5.22
C ALA A 114 -1.32 -4.83 4.93
N GLY A 115 -2.00 -5.52 5.85
CA GLY A 115 -3.45 -5.65 5.81
C GLY A 115 -4.11 -4.32 6.18
N LEU A 116 -5.25 -4.04 5.58
CA LEU A 116 -6.09 -2.89 5.86
C LEU A 116 -7.42 -3.33 6.48
N THR A 117 -7.99 -2.47 7.33
CA THR A 117 -9.41 -2.54 7.66
C THR A 117 -10.23 -2.01 6.48
N ASN A 118 -11.53 -2.32 6.43
CA ASN A 118 -12.41 -1.80 5.38
C ASN A 118 -12.45 -0.26 5.41
N ALA A 119 -12.50 0.35 6.59
CA ALA A 119 -12.54 1.81 6.72
C ALA A 119 -11.23 2.50 6.27
N GLU A 120 -10.07 1.86 6.47
CA GLU A 120 -8.80 2.35 5.91
C GLU A 120 -8.78 2.27 4.39
N ALA A 121 -9.32 1.19 3.81
CA ALA A 121 -9.42 1.03 2.37
C ALA A 121 -10.42 2.00 1.74
N GLU A 122 -11.58 2.24 2.37
CA GLU A 122 -12.56 3.24 1.94
C GLU A 122 -11.94 4.65 1.89
N LEU A 123 -11.14 5.02 2.90
CA LEU A 123 -10.43 6.30 2.91
C LEU A 123 -9.43 6.42 1.74
N LEU A 124 -8.70 5.35 1.41
CA LEU A 124 -7.80 5.35 0.25
C LEU A 124 -8.58 5.38 -1.07
N GLN A 125 -9.72 4.70 -1.13
CA GLN A 125 -10.57 4.58 -2.32
C GLN A 125 -11.09 5.94 -2.80
N GLN A 126 -11.33 6.89 -1.90
CA GLN A 126 -11.75 8.28 -2.22
C GLN A 126 -10.77 9.02 -3.15
N ASN A 127 -9.51 8.57 -3.25
CA ASN A 127 -8.50 9.16 -4.14
C ASN A 127 -8.56 8.65 -5.59
N PHE A 128 -9.49 7.75 -5.88
CA PHE A 128 -9.68 7.11 -7.18
C PHE A 128 -11.04 7.45 -7.82
N GLU A 129 -11.85 8.26 -7.16
CA GLU A 129 -13.13 8.73 -7.69
C GLU A 129 -12.96 9.93 -8.64
#